data_AF-A0A2V7F4M1-F1
#
_entry.id   AF-A0A2V7F4M1-F1
#
_cell.length_a   1.000
_cell.length_b   1.000
_cell.length_c   1.000
_cell.angle_alpha   90.00
_cell.angle_beta   90.00
_cell.angle_gamma   90.00
#
_symmetry.space_group_name_H-M   'P 1'
#
loop_
_entity.id
_entity.type
_entity.pdbx_description
1 polymer ?
#
loop_
_entity_poly.entity_id
_entity_poly.type
_entity_poly.pdbx_seq_one_letter_code
_entity_poly.pdbx_strand_id
1 'polypeptide(L)' 'MERERLAAVADLAGYPLSAADLAQVASILAGITEDIEKLRALDLPDDLEPILTFRVEPWV' A
#
# COMPACT_ATOMS: atom_id res chain seq x y z
N MET A 1 3.50 -8.90 -17.11
CA MET A 1 3.18 -9.54 -15.81
C MET A 1 2.89 -8.53 -14.70
N GLU A 2 3.85 -7.71 -14.25
CA GLU A 2 3.64 -6.82 -13.08
C GLU A 2 2.67 -5.66 -13.37
N ARG A 3 2.83 -5.00 -14.53
CA ARG A 3 1.90 -3.95 -14.98
C ARG A 3 0.47 -4.45 -15.21
N GLU A 4 0.30 -5.67 -15.73
CA GLU A 4 -1.03 -6.27 -15.96
C GLU A 4 -1.73 -6.59 -14.63
N ARG A 5 -0.98 -7.06 -13.64
CA ARG A 5 -1.49 -7.24 -12.28
C ARG A 5 -1.90 -5.90 -11.66
N LEU A 6 -1.06 -4.86 -11.80
CA LEU A 6 -1.38 -3.54 -11.28
C LEU A 6 -2.63 -2.95 -11.93
N ALA A 7 -2.79 -3.10 -13.24
CA ALA A 7 -4.00 -2.70 -13.96
C ALA A 7 -5.25 -3.44 -13.42
N ALA A 8 -5.16 -4.75 -13.23
CA ALA A 8 -6.28 -5.54 -12.68
C ALA A 8 -6.66 -5.11 -11.24
N VAL A 9 -5.68 -4.76 -10.41
CA VAL A 9 -5.92 -4.23 -9.06
C VAL A 9 -6.57 -2.85 -9.12
N ALA A 10 -6.11 -1.98 -10.02
CA ALA A 10 -6.66 -0.64 -10.21
C ALA A 10 -8.12 -0.70 -10.69
N ASP A 11 -8.42 -1.61 -11.63
CA ASP A 11 -9.78 -1.88 -12.10
C ASP A 11 -10.68 -2.40 -10.97
N LEU A 12 -10.19 -3.34 -10.16
CA LEU A 12 -10.93 -3.88 -9.01
C LEU A 12 -11.24 -2.81 -7.96
N ALA A 13 -10.33 -1.85 -7.77
CA ALA A 13 -10.52 -0.71 -6.88
C ALA A 13 -11.47 0.36 -7.46
N GLY A 14 -11.93 0.21 -8.71
CA GLY A 14 -12.79 1.19 -9.38
C GLY A 14 -12.05 2.39 -9.97
N TYR A 15 -10.73 2.30 -10.11
CA TYR A 15 -9.86 3.35 -10.65
C TYR A 15 -9.08 2.82 -11.87
N PRO A 16 -9.71 2.63 -13.04
CA PRO A 16 -8.98 2.23 -14.23
C PRO A 16 -7.93 3.30 -14.59
N LEU A 17 -6.65 2.90 -14.66
CA LEU A 17 -5.53 3.83 -14.83
C LEU A 17 -4.97 3.79 -16.26
N SER A 18 -4.48 4.95 -16.72
CA SER A 18 -3.75 5.02 -17.98
C SER A 18 -2.39 4.32 -17.87
N ALA A 19 -1.77 4.05 -19.03
CA ALA A 19 -0.43 3.46 -19.07
C ALA A 19 0.63 4.31 -18.34
N ALA A 20 0.50 5.64 -18.40
CA ALA A 20 1.42 6.57 -17.75
C ALA A 20 1.21 6.56 -16.22
N ASP A 21 -0.05 6.59 -15.78
CA ASP A 21 -0.38 6.56 -14.35
C ASP A 21 0.01 5.22 -13.72
N LEU A 22 -0.20 4.10 -14.43
CA LEU A 22 0.26 2.78 -13.99
C LEU A 22 1.78 2.74 -13.76
N ALA A 23 2.57 3.39 -14.63
CA ALA A 23 4.01 3.46 -14.45
C ALA A 23 4.40 4.29 -13.23
N GLN A 24 3.71 5.40 -12.99
CA GLN A 24 3.94 6.25 -11.81
C GLN A 24 3.56 5.52 -10.52
N VAL A 25 2.39 4.89 -10.50
CA VAL A 25 1.91 4.10 -9.34
C VAL A 25 2.84 2.93 -9.05
N ALA A 26 3.35 2.23 -10.08
CA ALA A 26 4.32 1.15 -9.88
C ALA A 26 5.60 1.64 -9.17
N SER A 27 6.10 2.83 -9.54
CA SER A 27 7.26 3.44 -8.87
C SER A 27 6.99 3.76 -7.39
N ILE A 28 5.81 4.32 -7.09
CA ILE A 28 5.41 4.64 -5.72
C ILE A 28 5.27 3.35 -4.89
N LEU A 29 4.62 2.32 -5.45
CA LEU A 29 4.41 1.06 -4.79
C LEU A 29 5.72 0.31 -4.49
N ALA A 30 6.76 0.49 -5.30
CA ALA A 30 8.08 -0.07 -4.99
C ALA A 30 8.62 0.46 -3.65
N GLY A 31 8.50 1.77 -3.39
CA GLY A 31 8.89 2.36 -2.11
C GLY A 31 8.02 1.89 -0.95
N ILE A 32 6.69 1.84 -1.14
CA ILE A 32 5.77 1.34 -0.12
C ILE A 32 6.05 -0.14 0.22
N THR A 33 6.40 -0.94 -0.78
CA THR A 33 6.75 -2.36 -0.57
C THR A 33 7.99 -2.49 0.31
N GLU A 34 9.00 -1.63 0.10
CA GLU A 34 10.19 -1.61 0.96
C GLU A 34 9.82 -1.32 2.42
N ASP A 35 8.93 -0.35 2.66
CA ASP A 35 8.50 -0.01 4.02
C ASP A 35 7.65 -1.13 4.65
N ILE A 36 6.80 -1.80 3.86
CA ILE A 36 6.06 -2.98 4.32
C ILE A 36 7.03 -4.10 4.72
N GLU A 37 8.08 -4.35 3.95
CA GLU A 37 9.07 -5.37 4.30
C GLU A 37 9.82 -5.03 5.60
N LYS A 38 10.13 -3.75 5.84
CA LYS A 38 10.69 -3.30 7.15
C LYS A 38 9.74 -3.58 8.30
N LEU A 39 8.44 -3.37 8.11
CA LEU A 39 7.41 -3.67 9.12
C LEU A 39 7.25 -5.17 9.35
N ARG A 40 7.29 -6.00 8.29
CA ARG A 40 7.26 -7.46 8.41
C ARG A 40 8.47 -8.01 9.16
N ALA A 41 9.63 -7.39 8.97
CA ALA A 41 10.87 -7.78 9.64
C ALA A 41 10.87 -7.50 11.16
N LEU A 42 9.85 -6.82 11.70
CA LEU A 42 9.70 -6.62 13.15
C LEU A 42 9.34 -7.90 13.91
N ASP A 43 8.98 -8.99 13.20
CA ASP A 43 8.68 -10.31 13.78
C ASP A 43 7.73 -10.22 14.97
N LEU A 44 6.65 -9.46 14.78
CA LEU A 44 5.69 -9.18 15.84
C LEU A 44 4.96 -10.46 16.26
N PRO A 45 4.66 -10.63 17.56
CA PRO A 45 3.88 -11.76 18.06
C PRO A 45 2.49 -11.86 17.42
N ASP A 46 2.01 -13.08 17.19
CA ASP A 46 0.67 -13.32 16.63
C ASP A 46 -0.49 -12.87 17.56
N ASP A 47 -0.21 -12.68 18.86
CA ASP A 47 -1.16 -12.23 19.87
C ASP A 47 -1.14 -10.70 20.09
N LEU A 48 -0.42 -9.96 19.25
CA LEU A 48 -0.35 -8.51 19.33
C LEU A 48 -1.73 -7.89 19.03
N GLU A 49 -2.27 -7.16 20.01
CA GLU A 49 -3.55 -6.49 19.83
C GLU A 49 -3.45 -5.36 18.80
N PRO A 50 -4.41 -5.25 17.85
CA PRO A 50 -4.43 -4.18 16.88
C PRO A 50 -4.71 -2.83 17.56
N ILE A 51 -4.16 -1.75 16.99
CA ILE A 51 -4.45 -0.40 17.46
C ILE A 51 -5.90 -0.05 17.10
N LEU A 52 -6.78 -0.05 18.08
CA LEU A 52 -8.21 0.28 17.90
C LEU A 52 -8.55 1.75 18.14
N THR A 53 -7.62 2.53 18.68
CA THR A 53 -7.83 3.94 19.02
C THR A 53 -6.83 4.81 18.28
N PHE A 54 -7.32 5.67 17.39
CA PHE A 54 -6.53 6.73 16.79
C PHE A 54 -6.97 8.06 17.39
N ARG A 55 -6.03 8.81 17.98
CA ARG A 55 -6.25 10.22 18.29
C ARG A 55 -5.95 11.02 17.03
N VAL A 56 -7.00 11.56 16.42
CA VAL A 56 -6.86 12.55 15.36
C VAL A 56 -6.65 13.89 16.05
N GLU A 57 -5.41 14.39 16.07
CA GLU A 57 -5.19 15.78 16.47
C GLU A 57 -5.73 16.71 15.38
N PRO A 58 -6.42 17.81 15.73
CA PRO A 58 -6.92 18.75 14.75
C PRO A 58 -5.74 19.36 13.97
N TRP A 59 -5.88 19.42 12.65
CA TRP A 59 -4.92 20.08 11.78
C TRP A 59 -4.85 21.56 12.19
N VAL A 60 -3.70 22.01 12.71
CA VAL A 60 -3.44 23.41 13.06
C VAL A 60 -2.86 24.15 11.86
#